data_AF-A0A382Y1I3-F1
#
_entry.id   AF-A0A382Y1I3-F1
#
_cell.length_a   1.000
_cell.length_b   1.000
_cell.length_c   1.000
_cell.angle_alpha   90.00
_cell.angle_beta   90.00
_cell.angle_gamma   90.00
#
_symmetry.space_group_name_H-M   'P 1'
#
loop_
_entity.id
_entity.type
_entity.pdbx_description
1 polymer ?
#
loop_
_entity_poly.entity_id
_entity_poly.type
_entity_poly.pdbx_seq_one_letter_code
_entity_poly.pdbx_strand_id
1 'polypeptide(L)'
;MENIKSLITLTIILLVTQAARGQVAITEFVNDALGDETDTGREWVELFNYSADSVDIMSWSIKDEDNDSLGFPTTSTIIPPGGFLLYASGKSAVETEWLGGVVDDRIIEYGGPNSSTMQLS
;
A
#
# COMPACT_ATOMS: atom_id res chain seq x y z
N MET A 1 12.60 -53.41 24.90
CA MET A 1 11.35 -52.65 24.66
C MET A 1 11.28 -51.42 25.58
N GLU A 2 12.30 -50.56 25.63
CA GLU A 2 12.23 -49.27 26.36
C GLU A 2 12.89 -48.14 25.54
N ASN A 3 12.87 -48.24 24.20
CA ASN A 3 13.57 -47.30 23.29
C ASN A 3 12.60 -46.32 22.59
N ILE A 4 11.41 -46.09 23.14
CA ILE A 4 10.32 -45.34 22.48
C ILE A 4 9.87 -44.09 23.25
N LYS A 5 10.38 -43.84 24.47
CA LYS A 5 9.91 -42.70 25.29
C LYS A 5 10.67 -41.38 25.10
N SER A 6 11.76 -41.36 24.33
CA SER A 6 12.55 -40.14 24.10
C SER A 6 12.23 -39.41 22.78
N LEU A 7 11.05 -39.65 22.21
CA LEU A 7 10.66 -39.16 20.89
C LEU A 7 9.64 -37.99 20.92
N ILE A 8 9.48 -37.31 22.05
CA ILE A 8 8.49 -36.22 22.19
C ILE A 8 9.15 -34.85 22.49
N THR A 9 10.44 -34.78 22.82
CA THR A 9 11.11 -33.50 23.13
C THR A 9 12.03 -33.02 22.01
N LEU A 10 11.54 -33.01 20.77
CA LEU A 10 12.20 -32.27 19.70
C LEU A 10 11.14 -31.60 18.82
N THR A 11 10.27 -30.81 19.46
CA THR A 11 9.60 -29.71 18.76
C THR A 11 10.70 -28.73 18.35
N ILE A 12 11.23 -28.92 17.14
CA ILE A 12 12.05 -27.93 16.46
C ILE A 12 11.17 -26.69 16.36
N ILE A 13 11.38 -25.73 17.27
CA ILE A 13 10.88 -24.37 17.11
C ILE A 13 11.73 -23.79 15.98
N LEU A 14 11.27 -23.98 14.75
CA LEU A 14 11.78 -23.25 13.61
C LEU A 14 11.24 -21.82 13.74
N LEU A 15 11.95 -20.97 14.50
CA LEU A 15 11.78 -19.53 14.37
C LEU A 15 12.26 -19.17 12.96
N VAL A 16 11.33 -19.16 12.00
CA VAL A 16 11.59 -18.50 10.72
C VAL A 16 11.63 -17.02 11.06
N THR A 17 12.83 -16.47 11.28
CA THR A 17 13.03 -15.04 11.24
C THR A 17 12.76 -14.63 9.80
N GLN A 18 11.52 -14.28 9.51
CA GLN A 18 11.19 -13.68 8.22
C GLN A 18 11.91 -12.35 8.23
N ALA A 19 13.06 -12.28 7.55
CA ALA A 19 13.75 -11.03 7.35
C ALA A 19 12.73 -10.04 6.82
N ALA A 20 12.57 -8.90 7.50
CA ALA A 20 11.72 -7.79 7.08
C ALA A 20 12.30 -7.16 5.80
N ARG A 21 12.33 -7.91 4.70
CA ARG A 21 12.34 -7.30 3.37
C ARG A 21 10.99 -6.61 3.23
N GLY A 22 10.98 -5.41 2.65
CA GLY A 22 9.82 -4.50 2.58
C GLY A 22 8.49 -5.26 2.53
N GLN A 23 7.78 -5.24 3.67
CA GLN A 23 6.49 -5.94 3.83
C GLN A 23 5.43 -5.32 2.92
N VAL A 24 5.56 -4.02 2.68
CA VAL A 24 4.76 -3.26 1.73
C VAL A 24 5.66 -2.80 0.60
N ALA A 25 5.19 -2.93 -0.64
CA ALA A 25 5.88 -2.44 -1.83
C ALA A 25 4.93 -1.60 -2.68
N ILE A 26 5.51 -0.69 -3.45
CA ILE A 26 4.81 -0.08 -4.58
C ILE A 26 4.79 -1.11 -5.72
N THR A 27 3.61 -1.52 -6.15
CA THR A 27 3.42 -2.55 -7.18
C THR A 27 2.90 -1.99 -8.50
N GLU A 28 2.16 -0.89 -8.44
CA GLU A 28 1.65 -0.18 -9.62
C GLU A 28 1.78 1.33 -9.40
N PHE A 29 2.02 2.06 -10.48
CA PHE A 29 2.18 3.50 -10.49
C PHE A 29 1.55 4.05 -11.78
N VAL A 30 0.61 4.96 -11.64
CA VAL A 30 -0.08 5.62 -12.74
C VAL A 30 0.05 7.13 -12.57
N ASN A 31 0.86 7.73 -13.43
CA ASN A 31 0.96 9.17 -13.63
C ASN A 31 0.35 9.52 -14.99
N ASP A 32 -0.25 10.71 -15.11
CA ASP A 32 -0.84 11.23 -16.35
C ASP A 32 -1.57 10.16 -17.19
N ALA A 33 -2.62 9.57 -16.62
CA ALA A 33 -3.30 8.41 -17.19
C ALA A 33 -3.84 8.62 -18.64
N LEU A 34 -4.09 9.87 -19.04
CA LEU A 34 -4.57 10.21 -20.39
C LEU A 34 -3.49 10.72 -21.33
N GLY A 35 -2.32 11.15 -20.84
CA GLY A 35 -1.26 11.73 -21.67
C GLY A 35 -1.68 13.05 -22.32
N ASP A 36 -2.65 13.75 -21.74
CA ASP A 36 -3.24 14.99 -22.28
C ASP A 36 -2.87 16.23 -21.46
N GLU A 37 -1.88 16.10 -20.57
CA GLU A 37 -1.36 17.15 -19.68
C GLU A 37 -2.44 17.76 -18.76
N THR A 38 -3.62 17.12 -18.67
CA THR A 38 -4.74 17.59 -17.86
C THR A 38 -4.84 16.72 -16.60
N ASP A 39 -4.40 17.28 -15.47
CA ASP A 39 -4.64 16.63 -14.18
C ASP A 39 -6.13 16.62 -13.85
N THR A 40 -6.70 15.42 -13.94
CA THR A 40 -8.12 15.13 -13.72
C THR A 40 -8.34 14.25 -12.50
N GLY A 41 -7.33 14.11 -11.63
CA GLY A 41 -7.41 13.30 -10.41
C GLY A 41 -7.29 11.79 -10.66
N ARG A 42 -6.74 11.39 -11.81
CA ARG A 42 -6.63 9.99 -12.24
C ARG A 42 -5.30 9.32 -11.87
N GLU A 43 -4.45 10.03 -11.16
CA GLU A 43 -3.14 9.53 -10.75
C GLU A 43 -3.26 8.74 -9.45
N TRP A 44 -2.51 7.66 -9.35
CA TRP A 44 -2.47 6.85 -8.13
C TRP A 44 -1.25 5.94 -8.09
N VAL A 45 -0.96 5.47 -6.88
CA VAL A 45 0.05 4.45 -6.61
C VAL A 45 -0.57 3.33 -5.79
N GLU A 46 -0.26 2.09 -6.14
CA GLU A 46 -0.67 0.92 -5.37
C GLU A 46 0.41 0.55 -4.35
N LEU A 47 -0.01 0.43 -3.09
CA LEU A 47 0.75 -0.23 -2.04
C LEU A 47 0.20 -1.63 -1.81
N PHE A 48 1.03 -2.66 -2.00
CA PHE A 48 0.66 -4.05 -1.73
C PHE A 48 1.40 -4.58 -0.50
N ASN A 49 0.67 -5.21 0.43
CA ASN A 49 1.22 -5.84 1.62
C ASN A 49 1.49 -7.34 1.37
N TYR A 50 2.77 -7.69 1.16
CA TYR A 50 3.26 -9.06 0.98
C TYR A 50 3.40 -9.85 2.28
N SER A 51 3.21 -9.22 3.45
CA SER A 51 3.37 -9.90 4.73
C SER A 51 2.14 -10.72 5.13
N ALA A 52 2.34 -11.60 6.12
CA ALA A 52 1.26 -12.37 6.73
C ALA A 52 0.47 -11.57 7.79
N ASP A 53 0.90 -10.35 8.11
CA ASP A 53 0.31 -9.49 9.13
C ASP A 53 -0.31 -8.24 8.49
N SER A 54 -1.26 -7.61 9.17
CA SER A 54 -1.78 -6.31 8.75
C SER A 54 -0.73 -5.23 9.00
N VAL A 55 -0.59 -4.28 8.08
CA VAL A 55 0.33 -3.14 8.22
C VAL A 55 -0.48 -1.85 8.33
N ASP A 56 -0.28 -1.10 9.40
CA ASP A 56 -0.80 0.27 9.53
C ASP A 56 0.21 1.25 8.94
N ILE A 57 -0.22 1.97 7.91
CA ILE A 57 0.59 2.95 7.18
C ILE A 57 0.36 4.38 7.66
N MET A 58 -0.26 4.57 8.83
CA MET A 58 -0.43 5.89 9.43
C MET A 58 0.90 6.67 9.48
N SER A 59 0.85 7.94 9.10
CA SER A 59 2.02 8.84 9.08
C SER A 59 3.20 8.38 8.22
N TRP A 60 3.01 7.39 7.33
CA TRP A 60 4.00 7.08 6.30
C TRP A 60 4.13 8.24 5.32
N SER A 61 5.16 8.18 4.47
CA SER A 61 5.21 9.01 3.27
C SER A 61 5.82 8.26 2.09
N ILE A 62 5.42 8.64 0.88
CA ILE A 62 6.09 8.29 -0.36
C ILE A 62 6.96 9.47 -0.73
N LYS A 63 8.21 9.20 -1.10
CA LYS A 63 9.20 10.23 -1.40
C LYS A 63 9.94 9.87 -2.69
N ASP A 64 10.21 10.86 -3.50
CA ASP A 64 11.08 10.73 -4.66
C ASP A 64 12.54 11.08 -4.35
N GLU A 65 13.35 11.16 -5.40
CA GLU A 65 14.77 11.52 -5.33
C GLU A 65 15.04 13.03 -5.16
N ASP A 66 14.08 13.87 -5.52
CA ASP A 66 14.19 15.35 -5.50
C ASP A 66 13.77 15.97 -4.15
N ASN A 67 13.47 15.12 -3.16
CA ASN A 67 13.01 15.45 -1.81
C ASN A 67 11.54 15.79 -1.66
N ASP A 68 10.75 15.55 -2.69
CA ASP A 68 9.31 15.68 -2.65
C ASP A 68 8.70 14.48 -1.92
N SER A 69 7.72 14.73 -1.04
CA SER A 69 7.20 13.73 -0.09
C SER A 69 5.69 13.84 0.12
N LEU A 70 4.94 12.87 -0.38
CA LEU A 70 3.50 12.72 -0.13
C LEU A 70 3.26 11.95 1.17
N GLY A 71 2.79 12.65 2.21
CA GLY A 71 2.47 12.05 3.50
C GLY A 71 1.09 11.39 3.50
N PHE A 72 0.96 10.23 4.14
CA PHE A 72 -0.31 9.53 4.39
C PHE A 72 -1.10 10.18 5.54
N PRO A 73 -2.39 9.85 5.68
CA PRO A 73 -3.19 10.28 6.82
C PRO A 73 -2.52 9.98 8.18
N THR A 74 -2.74 10.87 9.15
CA THR A 74 -2.28 10.70 10.54
C THR A 74 -3.20 9.80 11.36
N THR A 75 -4.27 9.31 10.75
CA THR A 75 -5.19 8.31 11.30
C THR A 75 -4.81 6.91 10.84
N SER A 76 -5.13 5.91 11.66
CA SER A 76 -4.89 4.49 11.35
C SER A 76 -5.44 4.13 9.97
N THR A 77 -4.57 3.56 9.13
CA THR A 77 -4.86 3.18 7.75
C THR A 77 -4.24 1.81 7.52
N ILE A 78 -5.07 0.77 7.47
CA ILE A 78 -4.59 -0.61 7.54
C ILE A 78 -4.64 -1.27 6.16
N ILE A 79 -3.50 -1.80 5.71
CA ILE A 79 -3.44 -2.74 4.59
C ILE A 79 -3.45 -4.18 5.15
N PRO A 80 -4.49 -4.98 4.91
CA PRO A 80 -4.55 -6.35 5.41
C PRO A 80 -3.48 -7.26 4.78
N PRO A 81 -3.21 -8.45 5.35
CA PRO A 81 -2.29 -9.42 4.74
C PRO A 81 -2.69 -9.75 3.31
N GLY A 82 -1.75 -9.65 2.36
CA GLY A 82 -2.03 -9.87 0.93
C GLY A 82 -2.99 -8.88 0.30
N GLY A 83 -3.32 -7.78 1.00
CA GLY A 83 -4.17 -6.71 0.52
C GLY A 83 -3.39 -5.59 -0.15
N PHE A 84 -4.14 -4.67 -0.75
CA PHE A 84 -3.60 -3.46 -1.35
C PHE A 84 -4.39 -2.22 -0.95
N LEU A 85 -3.78 -1.06 -1.16
CA LEU A 85 -4.37 0.25 -1.02
C LEU A 85 -3.91 1.14 -2.18
N LEU A 86 -4.84 1.89 -2.78
CA LEU A 86 -4.53 2.91 -3.77
C LEU A 86 -4.46 4.27 -3.09
N TYR A 87 -3.34 4.95 -3.26
CA TYR A 87 -3.20 6.35 -2.84
C TYR A 87 -3.34 7.24 -4.07
N ALA A 88 -4.49 7.89 -4.19
CA ALA A 88 -4.95 8.55 -5.42
C ALA A 88 -5.02 10.07 -5.29
N SER A 89 -4.83 10.79 -6.40
CA SER A 89 -5.10 12.23 -6.44
C SER A 89 -6.60 12.49 -6.29
N GLY A 90 -7.46 11.70 -6.94
CA GLY A 90 -8.92 11.77 -6.80
C GLY A 90 -9.58 10.40 -6.76
N LYS A 91 -10.09 9.99 -5.60
CA LYS A 91 -10.83 8.74 -5.38
C LYS A 91 -12.04 8.67 -6.28
N SER A 92 -12.84 9.73 -6.35
CA SER A 92 -14.04 9.72 -7.18
C SER A 92 -13.73 9.53 -8.67
N ALA A 93 -12.62 10.11 -9.16
CA ALA A 93 -12.18 9.92 -10.54
C ALA A 93 -11.70 8.48 -10.77
N VAL A 94 -10.89 7.93 -9.86
CA VAL A 94 -10.40 6.55 -9.94
C VAL A 94 -11.56 5.55 -9.90
N GLU A 95 -12.50 5.71 -8.97
CA GLU A 95 -13.69 4.87 -8.85
C GLU A 95 -14.55 4.92 -10.12
N THR A 96 -14.73 6.09 -10.70
CA THR A 96 -15.52 6.27 -11.93
C THR A 96 -14.85 5.58 -13.12
N GLU A 97 -13.55 5.81 -13.32
CA GLU A 97 -12.83 5.35 -14.50
C GLU A 97 -12.51 3.85 -14.46
N TRP A 98 -11.95 3.36 -13.35
CA TRP A 98 -11.46 1.97 -13.25
C TRP A 98 -12.44 1.02 -12.56
N LEU A 99 -13.31 1.52 -11.68
CA LEU A 99 -14.25 0.69 -10.92
C LEU A 99 -15.72 0.86 -11.37
N GLY A 100 -15.97 1.59 -12.45
CA GLY A 100 -17.32 1.80 -12.99
C GLY A 100 -18.25 2.55 -12.02
N GLY A 101 -17.69 3.41 -11.18
CA GLY A 101 -18.39 4.18 -10.15
C GLY A 101 -18.67 3.41 -8.86
N VAL A 102 -18.10 2.21 -8.69
CA VAL A 102 -18.20 1.46 -7.43
C VAL A 102 -17.26 2.06 -6.40
N VAL A 103 -17.82 2.43 -5.24
CA VAL A 103 -17.05 2.97 -4.11
C VAL A 103 -16.16 1.88 -3.50
N ASP A 104 -14.91 2.23 -3.20
CA ASP A 104 -13.93 1.30 -2.62
C ASP A 104 -13.14 1.93 -1.49
N ASP A 105 -13.24 1.37 -0.28
CA ASP A 105 -12.54 1.85 0.91
C ASP A 105 -11.01 1.68 0.84
N ARG A 106 -10.51 0.86 -0.09
CA ARG A 106 -9.07 0.68 -0.33
C ARG A 106 -8.46 1.85 -1.10
N ILE A 107 -9.27 2.81 -1.56
CA ILE A 107 -8.78 4.03 -2.21
C ILE A 107 -8.84 5.17 -1.20
N ILE A 108 -7.70 5.84 -0.99
CA ILE A 108 -7.62 7.05 -0.18
C ILE A 108 -7.04 8.20 -1.00
N GLU A 109 -7.47 9.42 -0.70
CA GLU A 109 -7.07 10.62 -1.45
C GLU A 109 -5.94 11.37 -0.75
N TYR A 110 -4.97 11.85 -1.52
CA TYR A 110 -3.99 12.85 -1.07
C TYR A 110 -4.37 14.30 -1.38
N GLY A 111 -5.47 14.54 -2.12
CA GLY A 111 -6.11 15.86 -2.16
C GLY A 111 -6.31 16.57 -3.51
N GLY A 112 -6.22 15.91 -4.67
CA GLY A 112 -6.78 16.41 -5.94
C GLY A 112 -6.18 17.69 -6.57
N PRO A 113 -6.65 18.12 -7.77
CA PRO A 113 -5.84 18.78 -8.82
C PRO A 113 -5.66 20.30 -8.66
N ASN A 114 -5.60 20.84 -7.44
CA ASN A 114 -5.39 22.29 -7.24
C ASN A 114 -4.46 22.67 -6.07
N SER A 115 -3.26 23.11 -6.48
CA SER A 115 -2.35 24.15 -5.97
C SER A 115 -1.75 24.09 -4.56
N SER A 116 -1.83 23.00 -3.80
CA SER A 116 -1.09 22.89 -2.52
C SER A 116 -0.44 21.54 -2.24
N THR A 117 -0.56 20.58 -3.14
CA THR A 117 -0.12 19.20 -2.96
C THR A 117 0.64 18.73 -4.19
N MET A 118 1.78 18.06 -3.97
CA MET A 118 2.61 17.45 -5.01
C MET A 118 1.80 16.52 -5.92
N GLN A 119 2.16 16.47 -7.19
CA GLN A 119 1.71 15.45 -8.13
C GLN A 119 2.63 14.23 -8.03
N LEU A 120 2.14 13.07 -8.44
CA LEU A 120 2.97 11.89 -8.63
C LEU A 120 3.72 12.08 -9.95
N SER A 121 4.78 12.89 -9.96
CA SER A 121 5.61 13.17 -11.14
C SER A 121 6.76 12.18 -11.31
#